data_AF-A0A257TR78-F1
#
_entry.id   AF-A0A257TR78-F1
#
_cell.length_a   1.000
_cell.length_b   1.000
_cell.length_c   1.000
_cell.angle_alpha   90.00
_cell.angle_beta   90.00
_cell.angle_gamma   90.00
#
_symmetry.space_group_name_H-M   'P 1'
#
loop_
_entity.id
_entity.type
_entity.pdbx_description
1 polymer ?
#
loop_
_entity_poly.entity_id
_entity_poly.type
_entity_poly.pdbx_seq_one_letter_code
_entity_poly.pdbx_strand_id
1 'polypeptide(L)'
;MSLTGSKAAVSTFHFTVILEGLDDISEELANRLFEAGCDDTLLRCCAGTVYLEFDRDAESLAEAIGSAVRDITAAGCSPAQISLAEAIGSAVRDITAAGCSPAQISFRQD
;
A
#
# COMPACT_ATOMS: atom_id res chain seq x y z
N MET A 1 12.26 38.19 1.57
CA MET A 1 12.88 37.05 0.89
C MET A 1 11.78 36.23 0.25
N SER A 2 11.90 36.01 -1.06
CA SER A 2 11.00 35.20 -1.87
C SER A 2 11.05 33.75 -1.43
N LEU A 3 9.89 33.12 -1.27
CA LEU A 3 9.67 31.73 -1.63
C LEU A 3 8.29 31.71 -2.27
N THR A 4 8.27 31.82 -3.59
CA THR A 4 7.14 31.49 -4.42
C THR A 4 6.75 30.06 -4.04
N GLY A 5 5.64 29.89 -3.32
CA GLY A 5 5.01 28.59 -3.19
C GLY A 5 4.55 28.19 -4.58
N SER A 6 5.42 27.51 -5.32
CA SER A 6 5.00 26.73 -6.46
C SER A 6 3.94 25.79 -5.89
N LYS A 7 2.68 26.02 -6.24
CA LYS A 7 1.62 25.03 -6.08
C LYS A 7 2.08 23.84 -6.88
N ALA A 8 2.74 22.90 -6.22
CA ALA A 8 3.16 21.68 -6.86
C ALA A 8 1.93 21.01 -7.43
N ALA A 9 2.03 20.57 -8.68
CA ALA A 9 0.96 19.84 -9.33
C ALA A 9 0.90 18.46 -8.69
N VAL A 10 0.09 18.34 -7.64
CA VAL A 10 -0.19 17.07 -6.99
C VAL A 10 -0.94 16.18 -7.98
N SER A 11 -0.43 14.97 -8.20
CA SER A 11 -1.01 13.95 -9.05
C SER A 11 -1.27 12.71 -8.21
N THR A 12 -2.37 12.02 -8.49
CA THR A 12 -2.70 10.76 -7.84
C THR A 12 -1.84 9.66 -8.43
N PHE A 13 -1.05 9.01 -7.57
CA PHE A 13 -0.21 7.88 -7.94
C PHE A 13 -0.80 6.61 -7.34
N HIS A 14 -1.15 5.69 -8.23
CA HIS A 14 -1.58 4.35 -7.86
C HIS A 14 -0.40 3.39 -7.86
N PHE A 15 -0.14 2.73 -6.73
CA PHE A 15 0.93 1.73 -6.60
C PHE A 15 0.61 0.69 -5.52
N THR A 16 1.17 -0.49 -5.67
CA THR A 16 0.97 -1.60 -4.75
C THR A 16 2.26 -1.90 -4.00
N VAL A 17 2.18 -2.07 -2.68
CA VAL A 17 3.30 -2.46 -1.83
C VAL A 17 3.00 -3.82 -1.21
N ILE A 18 3.85 -4.80 -1.48
CA ILE A 18 3.79 -6.12 -0.86
C ILE A 18 4.56 -6.06 0.46
N LEU A 19 3.97 -6.57 1.54
CA LEU A 19 4.63 -6.70 2.83
C LEU A 19 5.25 -8.08 2.99
N GLU A 20 6.48 -8.15 3.50
CA GLU A 20 7.13 -9.42 3.83
C GLU A 20 6.91 -9.77 5.30
N GLY A 21 6.79 -11.07 5.61
CA GLY A 21 6.65 -11.55 6.99
C GLY A 21 5.25 -11.38 7.59
N LEU A 22 4.24 -11.19 6.74
CA LEU A 22 2.84 -11.18 7.14
C LEU A 22 2.07 -12.23 6.33
N ASP A 23 1.59 -13.24 7.04
CA ASP A 23 0.85 -14.37 6.45
C ASP A 23 -0.67 -14.13 6.45
N ASP A 24 -1.17 -13.17 7.23
CA ASP A 24 -2.61 -12.90 7.37
C ASP A 24 -2.91 -11.43 7.72
N ILE A 25 -4.14 -11.01 7.43
CA ILE A 25 -4.65 -9.70 7.83
C ILE A 25 -5.32 -9.83 9.20
N SER A 26 -4.62 -9.38 10.23
CA SER A 26 -5.22 -9.15 11.54
C SER A 26 -5.83 -7.74 11.62
N GLU A 27 -6.92 -7.59 12.38
CA GLU A 27 -7.48 -6.27 12.74
C GLU A 27 -6.43 -5.37 13.40
N GLU A 28 -5.52 -5.95 14.22
CA GLU A 28 -4.42 -5.20 14.82
C GLU A 28 -3.42 -4.65 13.79
N LEU A 29 -3.16 -5.42 12.73
CA LEU A 29 -2.31 -4.96 11.63
C LEU A 29 -2.98 -3.78 10.92
N ALA A 30 -4.27 -3.92 10.61
CA ALA A 30 -5.01 -2.88 9.92
C ALA A 30 -5.11 -1.60 10.78
N ASN A 31 -5.32 -1.74 12.09
CA ASN A 31 -5.32 -0.60 13.01
C ASN A 31 -3.95 0.08 13.10
N ARG A 32 -2.86 -0.69 13.18
CA ARG A 32 -1.49 -0.13 13.18
C ARG A 32 -1.18 0.64 11.91
N LEU A 33 -1.61 0.15 10.75
CA LEU A 33 -1.42 0.84 9.47
C LEU A 33 -2.24 2.12 9.41
N PHE A 34 -3.50 2.09 9.88
CA PHE A 34 -4.33 3.28 9.99
C PHE A 34 -3.71 4.32 10.93
N GLU A 35 -3.27 3.91 12.12
CA GLU A 35 -2.57 4.78 13.09
C GLU A 35 -1.24 5.33 12.55
N ALA A 36 -0.60 4.62 11.63
CA ALA A 36 0.63 5.06 10.98
C ALA A 36 0.40 6.07 9.84
N GLY A 37 -0.84 6.35 9.44
CA GLY A 37 -1.17 7.26 8.34
C GLY A 37 -1.31 6.60 6.97
N CYS A 38 -1.57 5.29 6.95
CA CYS A 38 -2.00 4.55 5.75
C CYS A 38 -3.54 4.51 5.64
N ASP A 39 -4.23 5.65 5.81
CA ASP A 39 -5.70 5.72 5.68
C ASP A 39 -6.16 5.71 4.22
N ASP A 40 -5.34 6.24 3.30
CA ASP A 40 -5.59 6.23 1.84
C ASP A 40 -5.20 4.90 1.16
N THR A 41 -5.29 3.78 1.91
CA THR A 41 -4.76 2.49 1.45
C THR A 41 -5.76 1.36 1.57
N LEU A 42 -5.77 0.51 0.56
CA LEU A 42 -6.55 -0.73 0.56
C LEU A 42 -5.64 -1.89 0.92
N LEU A 43 -5.86 -2.45 2.10
CA LEU A 43 -5.16 -3.62 2.58
C LEU A 43 -5.82 -4.90 2.03
N ARG A 44 -5.02 -5.78 1.44
CA ARG A 44 -5.44 -7.03 0.81
C ARG A 44 -4.51 -8.18 1.19
N CYS A 45 -5.06 -9.38 1.23
CA CYS A 45 -4.26 -10.60 1.37
C CYS A 45 -4.69 -11.60 0.31
N CYS A 46 -3.71 -12.17 -0.39
CA CYS A 46 -3.92 -13.23 -1.37
C CYS A 46 -2.91 -14.35 -1.11
N ALA A 47 -3.43 -15.56 -0.86
CA ALA A 47 -2.66 -16.77 -0.59
C ALA A 47 -1.49 -16.60 0.41
N GLY A 48 -1.77 -15.93 1.53
CA GLY A 48 -0.78 -15.70 2.59
C GLY A 48 0.22 -14.58 2.30
N THR A 49 -0.04 -13.76 1.27
CA THR A 49 0.74 -12.56 0.97
C THR A 49 -0.12 -11.33 1.18
N VAL A 50 0.28 -10.49 2.13
CA VAL A 50 -0.38 -9.21 2.39
C VAL A 50 0.22 -8.14 1.48
N TYR A 51 -0.64 -7.38 0.81
CA TYR A 51 -0.27 -6.24 0.00
C TYR A 51 -1.21 -5.06 0.23
N LEU A 52 -0.70 -3.86 0.05
CA LEU A 52 -1.42 -2.60 0.15
C LEU A 52 -1.48 -1.93 -1.21
N GLU A 53 -2.66 -1.50 -1.60
CA GLU A 53 -2.88 -0.67 -2.78
C GLU A 53 -3.02 0.77 -2.30
N PHE A 54 -2.13 1.65 -2.75
CA PHE A 54 -2.12 3.06 -2.42
C PHE A 54 -2.70 3.84 -3.59
N ASP A 55 -3.57 4.80 -3.28
CA ASP A 55 -4.02 5.84 -4.20
C ASP A 55 -3.71 7.19 -3.56
N ARG A 56 -2.43 7.60 -3.62
CA ARG A 56 -1.94 8.78 -2.90
C ARG A 56 -1.59 9.92 -3.84
N ASP A 57 -2.09 11.09 -3.48
CA ASP A 57 -1.80 12.36 -4.10
C ASP A 57 -0.42 12.87 -3.68
N ALA A 58 0.51 13.00 -4.63
CA ALA A 58 1.85 13.53 -4.37
C ALA A 58 2.36 14.44 -5.49
N GLU A 59 3.39 15.24 -5.21
CA GLU A 59 4.05 16.08 -6.22
C GLU A 59 4.91 15.27 -7.19
N SER A 60 5.31 14.08 -6.77
CA SER A 60 6.14 13.15 -7.53
C SER A 60 5.97 11.73 -7.02
N LEU A 61 6.15 10.77 -7.92
CA LEU A 61 6.10 9.36 -7.58
C LEU A 61 7.04 8.98 -6.43
N ALA A 62 8.26 9.53 -6.43
CA ALA A 62 9.24 9.24 -5.38
C ALA A 62 8.77 9.73 -4.01
N GLU A 63 8.03 10.84 -3.94
CA GLU A 63 7.41 11.30 -2.69
C GLU A 63 6.25 10.40 -2.27
N ALA A 64 5.40 9.98 -3.22
CA ALA A 64 4.31 9.05 -2.95
C ALA A 64 4.83 7.74 -2.33
N ILE A 65 5.83 7.13 -2.99
CA ILE A 65 6.48 5.90 -2.51
C ILE A 65 7.22 6.16 -1.19
N GLY A 66 7.96 7.27 -1.08
CA GLY A 66 8.74 7.59 0.10
C GLY A 66 7.87 7.76 1.35
N SER A 67 6.72 8.42 1.20
CA SER A 67 5.72 8.54 2.28
C SER A 67 5.15 7.18 2.63
N ALA A 68 4.70 6.40 1.64
CA ALA A 68 4.14 5.07 1.89
C ALA A 68 5.11 4.13 2.61
N VAL A 69 6.38 4.08 2.18
CA VAL A 69 7.42 3.26 2.83
C VAL A 69 7.63 3.71 4.28
N ARG A 70 7.61 5.01 4.54
CA ARG A 70 7.76 5.56 5.89
C ARG A 70 6.59 5.17 6.79
N ASP A 71 5.35 5.25 6.28
CA ASP A 71 4.15 4.89 7.03
C ASP A 71 4.11 3.38 7.34
N ILE A 72 4.45 2.54 6.34
CA ILE A 72 4.60 1.08 6.52
C ILE A 72 5.67 0.76 7.58
N THR A 73 6.81 1.44 7.51
CA THR A 73 7.90 1.24 8.49
C THR A 73 7.47 1.70 9.89
N ALA A 74 6.68 2.78 9.99
CA ALA A 74 6.13 3.28 11.25
C ALA A 74 5.11 2.32 11.88
N ALA A 75 4.33 1.60 11.06
CA ALA A 75 3.45 0.51 11.51
C ALA A 75 4.21 -0.73 12.03
N GLY A 76 5.54 -0.76 11.85
CA GLY A 76 6.39 -1.90 12.18
C GLY A 76 6.37 -3.00 11.13
N CYS A 77 6.01 -2.66 9.88
CA CYS A 77 6.00 -3.57 8.75
C CYS A 77 7.20 -3.31 7.84
N SER A 78 7.65 -4.34 7.13
CA SER A 78 8.74 -4.22 6.16
C SER A 78 8.19 -4.37 4.74
N PRO A 79 8.31 -3.35 3.87
CA PRO A 79 7.90 -3.47 2.48
C PRO A 79 8.86 -4.41 1.75
N ALA A 80 8.34 -5.49 1.19
CA ALA A 80 9.10 -6.47 0.40
C ALA A 80 9.37 -5.94 -1.02
N GLN A 81 8.32 -5.41 -1.63
CA GLN A 81 8.32 -5.04 -3.03
C GLN A 81 7.31 -3.94 -3.30
N ILE A 82 7.69 -2.99 -4.16
CA ILE A 82 6.83 -1.88 -4.58
C ILE A 82 6.62 -2.03 -6.08
N SER A 83 5.36 -2.14 -6.51
CA SER A 83 4.95 -2.24 -7.91
C SER A 83 4.14 -1.02 -8.30
N LEU A 84 4.52 -0.41 -9.41
CA LEU A 84 3.90 0.83 -9.88
C LEU A 84 2.79 0.64 -10.93
N ALA A 85 2.56 -0.61 -11.31
CA ALA A 85 1.58 -0.98 -12.30
C ALA A 85 0.62 -1.98 -11.67
N GLU A 86 -0.65 -1.94 -12.12
CA GLU A 86 -1.63 -3.02 -11.95
C GLU A 86 -1.14 -4.39 -12.47
N ALA A 87 0.08 -4.45 -13.02
CA ALA A 87 0.80 -5.66 -13.34
C ALA A 87 1.36 -6.35 -12.08
N ILE A 88 0.50 -6.68 -11.12
CA ILE A 88 0.79 -7.78 -10.19
C ILE A 88 0.80 -9.15 -10.91
N GLY A 89 0.71 -9.20 -12.25
CA GLY A 89 0.66 -10.44 -13.03
C GLY A 89 1.99 -11.12 -13.37
N SER A 90 3.16 -10.52 -13.11
CA SER A 90 4.45 -11.10 -13.56
C SER A 90 5.46 -11.41 -12.46
N ALA A 91 5.51 -10.63 -11.36
CA ALA A 91 6.32 -10.99 -10.18
C ALA A 91 5.63 -12.03 -9.28
N VAL A 92 4.32 -12.24 -9.48
CA VAL A 92 3.44 -13.10 -8.70
C VAL A 92 3.19 -14.43 -9.42
N ARG A 93 4.13 -14.88 -10.26
CA ARG A 93 4.00 -16.14 -11.02
C ARG A 93 3.97 -17.40 -10.13
N ASP A 94 4.32 -17.26 -8.85
CA ASP A 94 4.21 -18.34 -7.87
C ASP A 94 2.91 -18.30 -7.04
N ILE A 95 2.18 -17.18 -6.97
CA ILE A 95 1.00 -17.06 -6.07
C ILE A 95 -0.32 -17.37 -6.80
N THR A 96 -0.39 -17.21 -8.13
CA THR A 96 -1.61 -17.48 -8.93
C THR A 96 -1.92 -18.98 -9.11
N ALA A 97 -1.10 -19.89 -8.57
CA ALA A 97 -1.39 -21.33 -8.59
C ALA A 97 -2.39 -21.78 -7.50
N ALA A 98 -2.65 -20.95 -6.48
CA ALA A 98 -3.61 -21.24 -5.43
C ALA A 98 -4.91 -20.48 -5.69
N GLY A 99 -5.99 -21.20 -6.01
CA GLY A 99 -7.32 -20.63 -6.24
C GLY A 99 -7.83 -19.83 -5.04
N CYS A 100 -7.59 -18.51 -5.05
CA CYS A 100 -7.90 -17.63 -3.95
C CYS A 100 -9.31 -17.03 -4.13
N SER A 101 -10.19 -17.28 -3.17
CA SER A 101 -11.42 -16.50 -3.01
C SER A 101 -11.05 -15.14 -2.40
N PRO A 102 -11.54 -14.00 -2.91
CA PRO A 102 -11.15 -12.69 -2.39
C PRO A 102 -11.79 -12.48 -1.01
N ALA A 103 -11.01 -12.60 0.06
CA ALA A 103 -11.41 -12.06 1.36
C ALA A 103 -11.29 -10.53 1.29
N GLN A 104 -12.36 -9.86 0.82
CA GLN A 104 -12.47 -8.41 0.90
C GLN A 104 -12.81 -8.04 2.35
N ILE A 105 -11.83 -7.61 3.14
CA ILE A 105 -12.11 -6.84 4.36
C ILE A 105 -12.44 -5.42 3.87
N SER A 106 -13.67 -5.23 3.40
CA SER A 106 -14.20 -3.89 3.18
C SER A 106 -14.52 -3.30 4.54
N PHE A 107 -13.75 -2.31 4.97
CA PHE A 107 -14.15 -1.42 6.07
C PHE A 107 -15.52 -0.85 5.73
N ARG A 108 -16.55 -1.36 6.39
CA ARG A 108 -17.92 -0.88 6.24
C ARG A 108 -18.02 0.42 7.02
N GLN A 109 -17.85 1.56 6.34
CA GLN A 109 -18.34 2.83 6.88
C GLN A 109 -19.87 2.74 6.89
N ASP A 110 -20.45 3.00 8.07
CA ASP A 110 -21.89 2.96 8.38
C ASP A 110 -22.75 3.79 7.39
#